data_AF-A0A7S1TSF7-F1
#
_entry.id   AF-A0A7S1TSF7-F1
#
_cell.length_a   1.000
_cell.length_b   1.000
_cell.length_c   1.000
_cell.angle_alpha   90.00
_cell.angle_beta   90.00
_cell.angle_gamma   90.00
#
_symmetry.space_group_name_H-M   'P 1'
#
loop_
_entity.id
_entity.type
_entity.pdbx_description
1 polymer ?
#
loop_
_entity_poly.entity_id
_entity_poly.type
_entity_poly.pdbx_seq_one_letter_code
_entity_poly.pdbx_strand_id
1 'polypeptide(L)'
;IQDKEKRIYDLKKKNQELEKFKFVLDYKIRELRRQIEPRENEITDMRAQIEEMDLELEQYHKSNAALDLMIGELRLKMEGMQREISAQRKLLAASKGYIQSFCSDLHACKAVIGDYRHLKPAVTRLYHKYVLGENGLAAHGGGNGGGDIEGTASDLQVAYNTQREYLERNVDALKRNIKKDVEMQSRDNAKLMREAATLTQELNELRREARDIDMQRKVLFKTILDRGIDPEAVGFEDAMEDPSLSAMVQPGGSASAFMKGQTNRNGSAEGVTELEDLVAVQEEQLQMLEARAGELRAQVASA
;
A
#
# COMPACT_ATOMS: atom_id res chain seq x y z
N ILE A 1 26.94 -67.05 60.28
CA ILE A 1 27.12 -65.66 60.76
C ILE A 1 28.20 -64.97 59.94
N GLN A 2 29.38 -65.58 59.79
CA GLN A 2 30.49 -65.07 58.95
C GLN A 2 30.11 -64.72 57.50
N ASP A 3 29.32 -65.53 56.80
CA ASP A 3 28.94 -65.21 55.40
C ASP A 3 28.09 -63.94 55.28
N LYS A 4 27.25 -63.66 56.29
CA LYS A 4 26.47 -62.43 56.35
C LYS A 4 27.38 -61.22 56.61
N GLU A 5 28.39 -61.36 57.47
CA GLU A 5 29.39 -60.32 57.72
C GLU A 5 30.25 -60.01 56.49
N LYS A 6 30.69 -61.05 55.77
CA LYS A 6 31.45 -60.88 54.52
C LYS A 6 30.63 -60.14 53.46
N ARG A 7 29.35 -60.49 53.32
CA ARG A 7 28.44 -59.79 52.39
C ARG A 7 28.16 -58.34 52.79
N ILE A 8 28.05 -58.05 54.08
CA ILE A 8 27.93 -56.67 54.59
C ILE A 8 29.19 -55.87 54.27
N TYR A 9 30.38 -56.48 54.42
CA TYR A 9 31.65 -55.83 54.09
C TYR A 9 31.75 -55.49 52.58
N ASP A 10 31.43 -56.44 51.71
CA ASP A 10 31.44 -56.22 50.25
C ASP A 10 30.42 -55.17 49.82
N LEU A 11 29.23 -55.15 50.43
CA LEU A 11 28.22 -54.12 50.19
C LEU A 11 28.70 -52.73 50.67
N LYS A 12 29.36 -52.65 51.82
CA LYS A 12 29.96 -51.39 52.31
C LYS A 12 31.02 -50.85 51.34
N LYS A 13 31.87 -51.73 50.83
CA LYS A 13 32.91 -51.36 49.86
C LYS A 13 32.31 -50.88 48.54
N LYS A 14 31.32 -51.59 48.00
CA LYS A 14 30.56 -51.15 46.81
C LYS A 14 29.85 -49.83 47.04
N ASN A 15 29.29 -49.60 48.23
CA ASN A 15 28.63 -48.33 48.56
C ASN A 15 29.63 -47.16 48.57
N GLN A 16 30.83 -47.36 49.12
CA GLN A 16 31.91 -46.35 49.05
C GLN A 16 32.37 -46.08 47.61
N GLU A 17 32.41 -47.11 46.76
CA GLU A 17 32.72 -46.94 45.33
C GLU A 17 31.61 -46.15 44.62
N LEU A 18 30.34 -46.43 44.90
CA LEU A 18 29.20 -45.68 44.37
C LEU A 18 29.21 -44.22 44.81
N GLU A 19 29.57 -43.92 46.06
CA GLU A 19 29.74 -42.52 46.50
C GLU A 19 30.81 -41.80 45.70
N LYS A 20 31.94 -42.46 45.41
CA LYS A 20 33.00 -41.88 44.56
C LYS A 20 32.51 -41.64 43.13
N PHE A 21 31.78 -42.59 42.55
CA PHE A 21 31.19 -42.39 41.21
C PHE A 21 30.20 -41.24 41.20
N LYS A 22 29.37 -41.11 42.24
CA LYS A 22 28.46 -39.98 42.42
C LYS A 22 29.23 -38.65 42.42
N PHE A 23 30.34 -38.55 43.18
CA PHE A 23 31.15 -37.33 43.20
C PHE A 23 31.71 -36.96 41.82
N VAL A 24 32.19 -37.95 41.05
CA VAL A 24 32.72 -37.72 39.70
C VAL A 24 31.61 -37.27 38.75
N LEU A 25 30.44 -37.90 38.81
CA LEU A 25 29.29 -37.52 37.98
C LEU A 25 28.75 -36.13 38.35
N ASP A 26 28.62 -35.81 39.63
CA ASP A 26 28.19 -34.49 40.11
C ASP A 26 29.17 -33.38 39.70
N TYR A 27 30.47 -33.69 39.65
CA TYR A 27 31.47 -32.78 39.09
C TYR A 27 31.28 -32.61 37.57
N LYS A 28 31.11 -33.71 36.83
CA LYS A 28 30.92 -33.66 35.38
C LYS A 28 29.63 -32.94 34.98
N ILE A 29 28.54 -33.13 35.71
CA ILE A 29 27.27 -32.40 35.51
C ILE A 29 27.48 -30.90 35.72
N ARG A 30 28.17 -30.49 36.80
CA ARG A 30 28.44 -29.07 37.05
C ARG A 30 29.32 -28.45 35.98
N GLU A 31 30.35 -29.16 35.55
CA GLU A 31 31.24 -28.66 34.49
C GLU A 31 30.50 -28.51 33.15
N LEU A 32 29.67 -29.49 32.77
CA LEU A 32 28.86 -29.39 31.56
C LEU A 32 27.83 -28.26 31.65
N ARG A 33 27.16 -28.09 32.79
CA ARG A 33 26.23 -26.95 33.00
C ARG A 33 26.93 -25.61 32.86
N ARG A 34 28.16 -25.47 33.39
CA ARG A 34 28.97 -24.26 33.26
C ARG A 34 29.35 -23.93 31.81
N GLN A 35 29.39 -24.94 30.93
CA GLN A 35 29.65 -24.74 29.50
C GLN A 35 28.37 -24.48 28.69
N ILE A 36 27.22 -24.99 29.14
CA ILE A 36 25.91 -24.78 28.50
C ILE A 36 25.40 -23.36 28.75
N GLU A 37 25.49 -22.88 29.99
CA GLU A 37 24.99 -21.55 30.40
C GLU A 37 25.48 -20.37 29.51
N PRO A 38 26.78 -20.21 29.19
CA PRO A 38 27.21 -19.13 28.30
C PRO A 38 26.66 -19.29 26.87
N ARG A 39 26.51 -20.52 26.37
CA ARG A 39 25.95 -20.78 25.03
C ARG A 39 24.47 -20.46 24.98
N GLU A 40 23.71 -20.79 26.03
CA GLU A 40 22.30 -20.42 26.13
C GLU A 40 22.12 -18.90 26.15
N ASN A 41 22.96 -18.19 26.91
CA ASN A 41 22.95 -16.72 26.94
C ASN A 41 23.30 -16.11 25.57
N GLU A 42 24.32 -16.62 24.88
CA GLU A 42 24.66 -16.17 23.52
C GLU A 42 23.51 -16.41 22.54
N ILE A 43 22.82 -17.56 22.64
CA ILE A 43 21.65 -17.85 21.82
C ILE A 43 20.50 -16.89 22.13
N THR A 44 20.26 -16.56 23.39
CA THR A 44 19.21 -15.58 23.74
C THR A 44 19.53 -14.19 23.24
N ASP A 45 20.80 -13.77 23.32
CA ASP A 45 21.23 -12.46 22.82
C ASP A 45 21.11 -12.37 21.30
N MET A 46 21.54 -13.41 20.58
CA MET A 46 21.36 -13.49 19.13
C MET A 46 19.89 -13.49 18.72
N ARG A 47 19.02 -14.17 19.47
CA ARG A 47 17.57 -14.15 19.22
C ARG A 47 16.98 -12.75 19.41
N ALA A 48 17.36 -12.06 20.48
CA ALA A 48 16.92 -10.68 20.71
C ALA A 48 17.38 -9.74 19.60
N GLN A 49 18.63 -9.89 19.11
CA GLN A 49 19.14 -9.12 17.99
C GLN A 49 18.39 -9.40 16.68
N ILE A 50 18.01 -10.66 16.43
CA ILE A 50 17.18 -11.00 15.26
C ILE A 50 15.81 -10.34 15.36
N GLU A 51 15.16 -10.39 16.53
CA GLU A 51 13.86 -9.74 16.74
C GLU A 51 13.94 -8.21 16.55
N GLU A 52 14.99 -7.56 17.04
CA GLU A 52 15.21 -6.12 16.84
C GLU A 52 15.40 -5.78 15.35
N MET A 53 16.21 -6.57 14.64
CA MET A 53 16.42 -6.40 13.21
C MET A 53 15.15 -6.64 12.40
N ASP A 54 14.30 -7.60 12.78
CA ASP A 54 13.02 -7.85 12.13
C ASP A 54 12.05 -6.67 12.33
N LEU A 55 12.02 -6.06 13.52
CA LEU A 55 11.25 -4.85 13.79
C LEU A 55 11.72 -3.66 12.95
N GLU A 56 13.04 -3.47 12.82
CA GLU A 56 13.61 -2.45 11.95
C GLU A 56 13.22 -2.68 10.48
N LEU A 57 13.32 -3.93 10.01
CA LEU A 57 12.92 -4.30 8.65
C LEU A 57 11.43 -4.02 8.38
N GLU A 58 10.55 -4.35 9.33
CA GLU A 58 9.13 -3.99 9.22
C GLU A 58 8.92 -2.47 9.12
N GLN A 59 9.67 -1.70 9.90
CA GLN A 59 9.60 -0.24 9.87
C GLN A 59 10.08 0.29 8.51
N TYR A 60 11.16 -0.25 7.95
CA TYR A 60 11.63 0.09 6.61
C TYR A 60 10.59 -0.27 5.53
N HIS A 61 9.94 -1.42 5.62
CA HIS A 61 8.88 -1.80 4.68
C HIS A 61 7.69 -0.83 4.74
N LYS A 62 7.24 -0.43 5.94
CA LYS A 62 6.19 0.57 6.13
C LYS A 62 6.60 1.94 5.56
N SER A 63 7.83 2.36 5.84
CA SER A 63 8.37 3.63 5.33
C SER A 63 8.49 3.63 3.81
N ASN A 64 9.02 2.57 3.21
CA ASN A 64 9.14 2.44 1.76
C ASN A 64 7.78 2.45 1.07
N ALA A 65 6.79 1.74 1.62
CA ALA A 65 5.43 1.79 1.08
C ALA A 65 4.82 3.21 1.11
N ALA A 66 5.05 3.96 2.20
CA ALA A 66 4.62 5.35 2.29
C ALA A 66 5.35 6.26 1.29
N LEU A 67 6.66 6.07 1.11
CA LEU A 67 7.45 6.81 0.12
C LEU A 67 7.00 6.52 -1.32
N ASP A 68 6.67 5.26 -1.64
CA ASP A 68 6.14 4.89 -2.96
C ASP A 68 4.81 5.57 -3.26
N LEU A 69 3.90 5.64 -2.28
CA LEU A 69 2.66 6.40 -2.39
C LEU A 69 2.93 7.88 -2.63
N MET A 70 3.84 8.49 -1.86
CA MET A 70 4.22 9.90 -2.01
C MET A 70 4.84 10.18 -3.39
N ILE A 71 5.68 9.27 -3.90
CA ILE A 71 6.24 9.36 -5.26
C ILE A 71 5.11 9.32 -6.30
N GLY A 72 4.12 8.44 -6.12
CA GLY A 72 2.93 8.37 -6.97
C GLY A 72 2.15 9.68 -6.99
N GLU A 73 1.86 10.25 -5.83
CA GLU A 73 1.16 11.54 -5.69
C GLU A 73 1.93 12.69 -6.35
N LEU A 74 3.24 12.78 -6.11
CA LEU A 74 4.09 13.82 -6.70
C LEU A 74 4.15 13.70 -8.22
N ARG A 75 4.19 12.48 -8.77
CA ARG A 75 4.12 12.25 -10.22
C ARG A 75 2.79 12.73 -10.80
N LEU A 76 1.67 12.37 -10.18
CA LEU A 76 0.35 12.83 -10.62
C LEU A 76 0.22 14.35 -10.56
N LYS A 77 0.74 14.99 -9.50
CA LYS A 77 0.77 16.45 -9.35
C LYS A 77 1.61 17.10 -10.46
N MET A 78 2.79 16.56 -10.74
CA MET A 78 3.66 17.03 -11.81
C MET A 78 2.99 16.94 -13.18
N GLU A 79 2.34 15.82 -13.48
CA GLU A 79 1.56 15.66 -14.71
C GLU A 79 0.40 16.65 -14.80
N GLY A 80 -0.34 16.85 -13.70
CA GLY A 80 -1.41 17.83 -13.62
C GLY A 80 -0.93 19.24 -13.95
N MET A 81 0.15 19.68 -13.28
CA MET A 81 0.77 20.98 -13.54
C MET A 81 1.30 21.10 -14.98
N GLN A 82 1.88 20.04 -15.54
CA GLN A 82 2.37 20.05 -16.91
C GLN A 82 1.23 20.19 -17.94
N ARG A 83 0.08 19.56 -17.68
CA ARG A 83 -1.14 19.74 -18.50
C ARG A 83 -1.65 21.17 -18.41
N GLU A 84 -1.69 21.74 -17.22
CA GLU A 84 -2.13 23.12 -17.01
C GLU A 84 -1.21 24.13 -17.71
N ILE A 85 0.11 23.98 -17.58
CA ILE A 85 1.09 24.79 -18.31
C ILE A 85 0.86 24.69 -19.81
N SER A 86 0.60 23.50 -20.33
CA SER A 86 0.35 23.28 -21.75
C SER A 86 -0.95 23.96 -22.20
N ALA A 87 -2.01 23.92 -21.38
CA ALA A 87 -3.27 24.60 -21.64
C ALA A 87 -3.10 26.13 -21.63
N GLN A 88 -2.42 26.67 -20.62
CA GLN A 88 -2.12 28.09 -20.51
C GLN A 88 -1.26 28.59 -21.68
N ARG A 89 -0.26 27.81 -22.12
CA ARG A 89 0.54 28.12 -23.32
C ARG A 89 -0.31 28.21 -24.58
N LYS A 90 -1.25 27.28 -24.77
CA LYS A 90 -2.19 27.32 -25.91
C LYS A 90 -3.09 28.55 -25.85
N LEU A 91 -3.66 28.85 -24.68
CA LEU A 91 -4.50 30.03 -24.49
C LEU A 91 -3.73 31.33 -24.76
N LEU A 92 -2.49 31.42 -24.26
CA LEU A 92 -1.63 32.57 -24.47
C LEU A 92 -1.24 32.73 -25.95
N ALA A 93 -0.97 31.63 -26.67
CA ALA A 93 -0.74 31.65 -28.11
C ALA A 93 -1.98 32.12 -28.88
N ALA A 94 -3.16 31.63 -28.53
CA ALA A 94 -4.42 32.05 -29.13
C ALA A 94 -4.70 33.54 -28.89
N SER A 95 -4.54 34.02 -27.64
CA SER A 95 -4.69 35.42 -27.27
C SER A 95 -3.69 36.33 -28.01
N LYS A 96 -2.42 35.92 -28.10
CA LYS A 96 -1.41 36.66 -28.89
C LYS A 96 -1.78 36.72 -30.37
N GLY A 97 -2.25 35.62 -30.95
CA GLY A 97 -2.71 35.58 -32.34
C GLY A 97 -3.93 36.49 -32.58
N TYR A 98 -4.86 36.53 -31.61
CA TYR A 98 -6.00 37.43 -31.64
C TYR A 98 -5.57 38.90 -31.62
N ILE A 99 -4.67 39.28 -30.71
CA ILE A 99 -4.11 40.64 -30.62
C ILE A 99 -3.37 41.01 -31.91
N GLN A 100 -2.53 40.12 -32.45
CA GLN A 100 -1.82 40.37 -33.71
C GLN A 100 -2.78 40.59 -34.88
N SER A 101 -3.82 39.77 -34.99
CA SER A 101 -4.85 39.91 -36.02
C SER A 101 -5.58 41.25 -35.88
N PHE A 102 -5.95 41.64 -34.67
CA PHE A 102 -6.58 42.93 -34.39
C PHE A 102 -5.67 44.10 -34.76
N CYS A 103 -4.39 44.06 -34.37
CA CYS A 103 -3.42 45.10 -34.72
C CYS A 103 -3.23 45.22 -36.23
N SER A 104 -3.18 44.10 -36.96
CA SER A 104 -3.09 44.09 -38.42
C SER A 104 -4.31 44.72 -39.07
N ASP A 105 -5.52 44.35 -38.63
CA ASP A 105 -6.77 44.90 -39.16
C ASP A 105 -6.91 46.40 -38.83
N LEU A 106 -6.45 46.82 -37.65
CA LEU A 106 -6.39 48.23 -37.26
C LEU A 106 -5.38 49.00 -38.12
N HIS A 107 -4.21 48.44 -38.40
CA HIS A 107 -3.23 49.03 -39.31
C HIS A 107 -3.79 49.17 -40.74
N ALA A 108 -4.54 48.17 -41.21
CA ALA A 108 -5.24 48.23 -42.48
C ALA A 108 -6.29 49.35 -42.50
N CYS A 109 -7.05 49.54 -41.40
CA CYS A 109 -7.97 50.67 -41.28
C CYS A 109 -7.25 52.03 -41.29
N LYS A 110 -6.10 52.13 -40.59
CA LYS A 110 -5.27 53.34 -40.58
C LYS A 110 -4.75 53.70 -41.97
N ALA A 111 -4.43 52.73 -42.82
CA ALA A 111 -3.96 52.98 -44.19
C ALA A 111 -5.01 53.68 -45.07
N VAL A 112 -6.30 53.53 -44.74
CA VAL A 112 -7.44 54.08 -45.49
C VAL A 112 -7.94 55.41 -44.89
N ILE A 113 -7.23 55.97 -43.91
CA ILE A 113 -7.66 57.18 -43.18
C ILE A 113 -7.85 58.41 -44.07
N GLY A 114 -7.15 58.47 -45.21
CA GLY A 114 -7.26 59.56 -46.19
C GLY A 114 -8.48 59.48 -47.11
N ASP A 115 -9.17 58.33 -47.15
CA ASP A 115 -10.36 58.13 -47.99
C ASP A 115 -11.60 57.87 -47.14
N TYR A 116 -12.38 58.94 -46.95
CA TYR A 116 -13.58 58.93 -46.12
C TYR A 116 -14.64 57.91 -46.58
N ARG A 117 -14.69 57.57 -47.89
CA ARG A 117 -15.66 56.63 -48.44
C ARG A 117 -15.36 55.18 -48.04
N HIS A 118 -14.08 54.85 -47.86
CA HIS A 118 -13.62 53.50 -47.51
C HIS A 118 -13.32 53.33 -46.01
N LEU A 119 -13.13 54.43 -45.27
CA LEU A 119 -12.89 54.40 -43.82
C LEU A 119 -14.12 53.92 -43.02
N LYS A 120 -15.31 54.47 -43.30
CA LYS A 120 -16.56 54.09 -42.60
C LYS A 120 -16.81 52.58 -42.64
N PRO A 121 -16.83 51.90 -43.81
CA PRO A 121 -17.04 50.46 -43.87
C PRO A 121 -15.89 49.65 -43.23
N ALA A 122 -14.64 50.13 -43.27
CA ALA A 122 -13.52 49.45 -42.63
C ALA A 122 -13.65 49.43 -41.09
N VAL A 123 -14.00 50.57 -40.49
CA VAL A 123 -14.23 50.68 -39.04
C VAL A 123 -15.46 49.89 -38.61
N THR A 124 -16.54 49.93 -39.40
CA THR A 124 -17.74 49.12 -39.14
C THR A 124 -17.41 47.62 -39.14
N ARG A 125 -16.61 47.12 -40.09
CA ARG A 125 -16.16 45.71 -40.09
C ARG A 125 -15.32 45.36 -38.86
N LEU A 126 -14.40 46.24 -38.45
CA LEU A 126 -13.58 46.03 -37.25
C LEU A 126 -14.47 45.92 -35.99
N TYR A 127 -15.46 46.81 -35.86
CA TYR A 127 -16.43 46.79 -34.75
C TYR A 127 -17.26 45.50 -34.74
N HIS A 128 -17.77 45.06 -35.90
CA HIS A 128 -18.55 43.81 -35.95
C HIS A 128 -17.71 42.58 -35.62
N LYS A 129 -16.48 42.51 -36.15
CA LYS A 129 -15.57 41.38 -35.97
C LYS A 129 -15.06 41.22 -34.55
N TYR A 130 -14.71 42.32 -33.87
CA TYR A 130 -14.01 42.28 -32.57
C TYR A 130 -14.87 42.72 -31.37
N VAL A 131 -15.99 43.43 -31.59
CA VAL A 131 -16.86 43.95 -30.51
C VAL A 131 -18.23 43.25 -30.48
N LEU A 132 -18.85 43.01 -31.64
CA LEU A 132 -20.13 42.29 -31.72
C LEU A 132 -19.97 40.75 -31.78
N GLY A 133 -18.73 40.26 -31.87
CA GLY A 133 -18.43 38.84 -31.69
C GLY A 133 -18.72 37.96 -32.90
N GLU A 134 -18.79 38.52 -34.12
CA GLU A 134 -18.92 37.70 -35.35
C GLU A 134 -17.73 36.73 -35.52
N ASN A 135 -16.61 36.95 -34.79
CA ASN A 135 -15.45 36.07 -34.81
C ASN A 135 -14.76 35.87 -33.45
N GLY A 136 -15.45 36.12 -32.33
CA GLY A 136 -14.86 36.14 -30.99
C GLY A 136 -15.36 35.02 -30.07
N LEU A 137 -14.64 33.89 -30.04
CA LEU A 137 -14.64 32.86 -28.99
C LEU A 137 -15.82 31.87 -28.86
N ALA A 138 -16.83 31.91 -29.74
CA ALA A 138 -17.70 30.75 -29.96
C ALA A 138 -17.26 30.03 -31.24
N ALA A 139 -17.23 28.70 -31.24
CA ALA A 139 -16.96 27.84 -32.40
C ALA A 139 -15.50 27.70 -32.85
N HIS A 140 -14.75 26.91 -32.09
CA HIS A 140 -13.75 26.00 -32.68
C HIS A 140 -14.48 24.82 -33.32
N GLY A 141 -15.10 25.04 -34.48
CA GLY A 141 -15.90 24.02 -35.16
C GLY A 141 -16.59 24.50 -36.44
N GLY A 142 -15.79 24.74 -37.48
CA GLY A 142 -16.14 24.43 -38.87
C GLY A 142 -17.27 25.22 -39.56
N GLY A 143 -16.88 26.03 -40.54
CA GLY A 143 -17.47 25.92 -41.88
C GLY A 143 -18.54 26.93 -42.29
N ASN A 144 -18.08 28.09 -42.77
CA ASN A 144 -18.41 28.71 -44.07
C ASN A 144 -19.89 28.89 -44.49
N GLY A 145 -20.27 30.15 -44.75
CA GLY A 145 -21.33 30.48 -45.70
C GLY A 145 -22.33 31.50 -45.18
N GLY A 146 -22.20 32.76 -45.61
CA GLY A 146 -23.12 33.83 -45.26
C GLY A 146 -24.54 33.65 -45.79
N GLY A 147 -25.49 34.26 -45.09
CA GLY A 147 -26.88 34.39 -45.49
C GLY A 147 -27.84 34.18 -44.31
N ASP A 148 -28.50 35.26 -43.92
CA ASP A 148 -29.81 35.31 -43.26
C ASP A 148 -29.91 35.01 -41.75
N ILE A 149 -30.12 36.09 -41.02
CA ILE A 149 -30.26 36.24 -39.56
C ILE A 149 -31.69 35.81 -39.17
N GLU A 150 -31.98 34.51 -39.14
CA GLU A 150 -33.15 33.97 -38.39
C GLU A 150 -33.05 32.46 -38.06
N GLY A 151 -32.16 31.69 -38.71
CA GLY A 151 -32.01 30.23 -38.50
C GLY A 151 -30.97 29.77 -37.46
N THR A 152 -30.06 30.64 -37.02
CA THR A 152 -28.85 30.25 -36.24
C THR A 152 -29.10 29.81 -34.80
N ALA A 153 -30.22 30.21 -34.19
CA ALA A 153 -30.59 29.73 -32.85
C ALA A 153 -30.97 28.24 -32.86
N SER A 154 -31.57 27.77 -33.97
CA SER A 154 -31.99 26.37 -34.11
C SER A 154 -30.81 25.44 -34.30
N ASP A 155 -29.84 25.81 -35.15
CA ASP A 155 -28.64 25.00 -35.42
C ASP A 155 -27.71 24.90 -34.20
N LEU A 156 -27.57 25.96 -33.41
CA LEU A 156 -26.82 25.92 -32.16
C LEU A 156 -27.47 24.98 -31.14
N GLN A 157 -28.80 24.94 -31.11
CA GLN A 157 -29.56 24.07 -30.22
C GLN A 157 -29.50 22.60 -30.65
N VAL A 158 -29.48 22.33 -31.96
CA VAL A 158 -29.25 20.98 -32.52
C VAL A 158 -27.82 20.50 -32.23
N ALA A 159 -26.81 21.35 -32.38
CA ALA A 159 -25.42 21.01 -32.04
C ALA A 159 -25.25 20.72 -30.54
N TYR A 160 -25.86 21.53 -29.68
CA TYR A 160 -25.88 21.31 -28.23
C TYR A 160 -26.57 19.99 -27.85
N ASN A 161 -27.72 19.69 -28.46
CA ASN A 161 -28.43 18.42 -28.22
C ASN A 161 -27.60 17.21 -28.68
N THR A 162 -26.91 17.32 -29.82
CA THR A 162 -26.03 16.24 -30.32
C THR A 162 -24.85 15.99 -29.38
N GLN A 163 -24.24 17.06 -28.86
CA GLN A 163 -23.16 16.96 -27.86
C GLN A 163 -23.66 16.38 -26.54
N ARG A 164 -24.86 16.77 -26.11
CA ARG A 164 -25.51 16.22 -24.91
C ARG A 164 -25.76 14.73 -25.06
N GLU A 165 -26.31 14.28 -26.18
CA GLU A 165 -26.52 12.84 -26.44
C GLU A 165 -25.21 12.04 -26.43
N TYR A 166 -24.13 12.60 -26.98
CA TYR A 166 -22.81 11.94 -26.94
C TYR A 166 -22.29 11.80 -25.51
N LEU A 167 -22.43 12.85 -24.69
CA LEU A 167 -22.06 12.82 -23.28
C LEU A 167 -22.94 11.85 -22.48
N GLU A 168 -24.25 11.83 -22.73
CA GLU A 168 -25.17 10.89 -22.09
C GLU A 168 -24.83 9.44 -22.46
N ARG A 169 -24.57 9.14 -23.74
CA ARG A 169 -24.10 7.81 -24.18
C ARG A 169 -22.77 7.40 -23.55
N ASN A 170 -21.83 8.33 -23.41
CA ASN A 170 -20.56 8.06 -22.75
C ASN A 170 -20.72 7.85 -21.24
N VAL A 171 -21.56 8.64 -20.57
CA VAL A 171 -21.88 8.45 -19.15
C VAL A 171 -22.55 7.10 -18.93
N ASP A 172 -23.48 6.71 -19.80
CA ASP A 172 -24.12 5.39 -19.74
C ASP A 172 -23.14 4.24 -20.01
N ALA A 173 -22.22 4.41 -20.96
CA ALA A 173 -21.15 3.45 -21.21
C ALA A 173 -20.22 3.31 -19.99
N LEU A 174 -19.80 4.43 -19.39
CA LEU A 174 -18.99 4.44 -18.16
C LEU A 174 -19.72 3.80 -16.99
N LYS A 175 -21.01 4.11 -16.78
CA LYS A 175 -21.84 3.46 -15.75
C LYS A 175 -21.92 1.95 -15.95
N ARG A 176 -22.09 1.49 -17.19
CA ARG A 176 -22.10 0.04 -17.50
C ARG A 176 -20.74 -0.59 -17.26
N ASN A 177 -19.65 0.08 -17.61
CA ASN A 177 -18.29 -0.43 -17.36
C ASN A 177 -18.02 -0.54 -15.87
N ILE A 178 -18.31 0.50 -15.07
CA ILE A 178 -18.18 0.46 -13.61
C ILE A 178 -19.02 -0.68 -13.01
N LYS A 179 -20.26 -0.87 -13.46
CA LYS A 179 -21.11 -1.96 -12.98
C LYS A 179 -20.49 -3.33 -13.29
N LYS A 180 -19.97 -3.52 -14.51
CA LYS A 180 -19.27 -4.74 -14.93
C LYS A 180 -18.00 -4.98 -14.12
N ASP A 181 -17.22 -3.94 -13.86
CA ASP A 181 -15.98 -4.03 -13.08
C ASP A 181 -16.28 -4.41 -11.63
N VAL A 182 -17.33 -3.82 -11.02
CA VAL A 182 -17.80 -4.21 -9.68
C VAL A 182 -18.27 -5.67 -9.65
N GLU A 183 -19.03 -6.11 -10.66
CA GLU A 183 -19.46 -7.50 -10.77
C GLU A 183 -18.27 -8.46 -10.97
N MET A 184 -17.27 -8.07 -11.76
CA MET A 184 -16.04 -8.83 -11.97
C MET A 184 -15.23 -8.95 -10.69
N GLN A 185 -14.99 -7.82 -10.00
CA GLN A 185 -14.29 -7.77 -8.72
C GLN A 185 -15.01 -8.62 -7.66
N SER A 186 -16.35 -8.58 -7.61
CA SER A 186 -17.12 -9.42 -6.69
C SER A 186 -16.93 -10.91 -6.99
N ARG A 187 -16.94 -11.31 -8.26
CA ARG A 187 -16.69 -12.70 -8.67
C ARG A 187 -15.29 -13.17 -8.35
N ASP A 188 -14.28 -12.32 -8.57
CA ASP A 188 -12.89 -12.66 -8.29
C ASP A 188 -12.61 -12.71 -6.80
N ASN A 189 -13.20 -11.81 -6.00
CA ASN A 189 -13.13 -11.90 -4.55
C ASN A 189 -13.80 -13.21 -4.04
N ALA A 190 -14.93 -13.62 -4.62
CA ALA A 190 -15.56 -14.90 -4.29
C ALA A 190 -14.74 -16.14 -4.74
N LYS A 191 -13.87 -16.02 -5.75
CA LYS A 191 -12.90 -17.08 -6.10
C LYS A 191 -11.76 -17.12 -5.09
N LEU A 192 -11.14 -15.97 -4.80
CA LEU A 192 -10.06 -15.86 -3.82
C LEU A 192 -10.49 -16.36 -2.44
N MET A 193 -11.72 -16.06 -2.01
CA MET A 193 -12.26 -16.57 -0.74
C MET A 193 -12.40 -18.10 -0.73
N ARG A 194 -12.75 -18.71 -1.86
CA ARG A 194 -12.82 -20.18 -1.98
C ARG A 194 -11.44 -20.81 -1.97
N GLU A 195 -10.50 -20.23 -2.71
CA GLU A 195 -9.10 -20.67 -2.74
C GLU A 195 -8.44 -20.51 -1.37
N ALA A 196 -8.69 -19.40 -0.67
CA ALA A 196 -8.23 -19.20 0.70
C ALA A 196 -8.82 -20.24 1.66
N ALA A 197 -10.08 -20.62 1.49
CA ALA A 197 -10.70 -21.66 2.30
C ALA A 197 -10.10 -23.05 2.02
N THR A 198 -9.84 -23.41 0.76
CA THR A 198 -9.20 -24.68 0.40
C THR A 198 -7.75 -24.74 0.90
N LEU A 199 -6.97 -23.68 0.69
CA LEU A 199 -5.59 -23.59 1.19
C LEU A 199 -5.55 -23.67 2.72
N THR A 200 -6.52 -23.08 3.41
CA THR A 200 -6.62 -23.20 4.88
C THR A 200 -6.93 -24.64 5.30
N GLN A 201 -7.77 -25.36 4.56
CA GLN A 201 -8.05 -26.78 4.81
C GLN A 201 -6.79 -27.63 4.59
N GLU A 202 -6.12 -27.48 3.45
CA GLU A 202 -4.87 -28.19 3.13
C GLU A 202 -3.77 -27.90 4.16
N LEU A 203 -3.60 -26.64 4.55
CA LEU A 203 -2.65 -26.24 5.58
C LEU A 203 -2.98 -26.86 6.94
N ASN A 204 -4.26 -26.97 7.29
CA ASN A 204 -4.68 -27.65 8.53
C ASN A 204 -4.47 -29.17 8.48
N GLU A 205 -4.69 -29.80 7.32
CA GLU A 205 -4.41 -31.22 7.09
C GLU A 205 -2.91 -31.51 7.22
N LEU A 206 -2.06 -30.74 6.52
CA LEU A 206 -0.60 -30.88 6.61
C LEU A 206 -0.09 -30.63 8.04
N ARG A 207 -0.65 -29.66 8.76
CA ARG A 207 -0.33 -29.44 10.18
C ARG A 207 -0.76 -30.59 11.08
N ARG A 208 -1.82 -31.32 10.73
CA ARG A 208 -2.24 -32.51 11.46
C ARG A 208 -1.30 -33.68 11.16
N GLU A 209 -0.99 -33.92 9.89
CA GLU A 209 -0.04 -34.95 9.47
C GLU A 209 1.35 -34.73 10.09
N ALA A 210 1.84 -33.49 10.09
CA ALA A 210 3.10 -33.13 10.73
C ALA A 210 3.09 -33.45 12.24
N ARG A 211 1.98 -33.18 12.94
CA ARG A 211 1.81 -33.54 14.36
C ARG A 211 1.73 -35.04 14.59
N ASP A 212 1.03 -35.77 13.74
CA ASP A 212 0.92 -37.23 13.84
C ASP A 212 2.29 -37.89 13.62
N ILE A 213 3.08 -37.40 12.66
CA ILE A 213 4.46 -37.83 12.41
C ILE A 213 5.36 -37.49 13.61
N ASP A 214 5.27 -36.28 14.16
CA ASP A 214 6.03 -35.89 15.36
C ASP A 214 5.70 -36.78 16.57
N MET A 215 4.41 -37.09 16.76
CA MET A 215 3.98 -37.99 17.83
C MET A 215 4.51 -39.42 17.63
N GLN A 216 4.45 -39.96 16.41
CA GLN A 216 5.03 -41.26 16.07
C GLN A 216 6.54 -41.28 16.30
N ARG A 217 7.23 -40.20 15.91
CA ARG A 217 8.66 -40.00 16.13
C ARG A 217 9.01 -40.01 17.62
N LYS A 218 8.27 -39.28 18.46
CA LYS A 218 8.44 -39.25 19.93
C LYS A 218 8.20 -40.62 20.57
N VAL A 219 7.19 -41.37 20.12
CA VAL A 219 6.91 -42.73 20.62
C VAL A 219 8.04 -43.70 20.24
N LEU A 220 8.52 -43.64 19.00
CA LEU A 220 9.65 -44.45 18.55
C LEU A 220 10.92 -44.13 19.34
N PHE A 221 11.22 -42.84 19.53
CA PHE A 221 12.36 -42.40 20.35
C PHE A 221 12.29 -42.94 21.78
N LYS A 222 11.12 -42.83 22.43
CA LYS A 222 10.90 -43.41 23.77
C LYS A 222 11.10 -44.93 23.78
N THR A 223 10.61 -45.63 22.77
CA THR A 223 10.75 -47.10 22.65
C THR A 223 12.21 -47.53 22.46
N ILE A 224 13.01 -46.74 21.74
CA ILE A 224 14.45 -46.96 21.55
C ILE A 224 15.19 -46.79 22.89
N LEU A 225 14.88 -45.73 23.63
CA LEU A 225 15.42 -45.50 24.98
C LEU A 225 15.02 -46.60 25.96
N ASP A 226 13.76 -47.03 25.98
CA ASP A 226 13.25 -48.10 26.85
C ASP A 226 13.93 -49.46 26.55
N ARG A 227 14.46 -49.65 25.33
CA ARG A 227 15.24 -50.83 24.93
C ARG A 227 16.75 -50.71 25.23
N GLY A 228 17.21 -49.58 25.77
CA GLY A 228 18.62 -49.34 26.09
C GLY A 228 19.52 -49.20 24.86
N ILE A 229 18.96 -48.76 23.72
CA ILE A 229 19.69 -48.50 22.48
C ILE A 229 19.95 -46.99 22.41
N ASP A 230 21.20 -46.59 22.18
CA ASP A 230 21.56 -45.18 22.00
C ASP A 230 20.92 -44.61 20.71
N PRO A 231 20.09 -43.55 20.78
CA PRO A 231 19.36 -43.02 19.62
C PRO A 231 20.27 -42.48 18.50
N GLU A 232 21.45 -41.96 18.84
CA GLU A 232 22.46 -41.51 17.86
C GLU A 232 23.05 -42.67 17.05
N ALA A 233 23.14 -43.88 17.63
CA ALA A 233 23.68 -45.06 16.93
C ALA A 233 22.74 -45.61 15.85
N VAL A 234 21.46 -45.23 15.89
CA VAL A 234 20.43 -45.55 14.89
C VAL A 234 20.05 -44.33 14.01
N GLY A 235 20.80 -43.23 14.10
CA GLY A 235 20.61 -42.04 13.26
C GLY A 235 19.36 -41.23 13.61
N PHE A 236 18.88 -41.30 14.86
CA PHE A 236 17.67 -40.62 15.32
C PHE A 236 18.06 -39.39 16.16
N GLU A 237 18.32 -38.26 15.51
CA GLU A 237 18.59 -36.97 16.17
C GLU A 237 17.27 -36.33 16.64
N ASP A 238 17.23 -35.80 17.86
CA ASP A 238 16.10 -35.04 18.40
C ASP A 238 16.15 -33.59 17.91
N ALA A 239 15.87 -33.36 16.62
CA ALA A 239 15.69 -32.03 16.04
C ALA A 239 14.67 -31.22 16.86
N MET A 240 15.14 -30.09 17.41
CA MET A 240 14.41 -29.09 18.20
C MET A 240 12.98 -28.89 17.71
N GLU A 241 12.04 -28.84 18.65
CA GLU A 241 10.65 -28.46 18.41
C GLU A 241 10.58 -27.10 17.72
N ASP A 242 10.05 -27.05 16.50
CA ASP A 242 9.70 -25.81 15.82
C ASP A 242 8.43 -25.24 16.49
N PRO A 243 8.50 -24.13 17.24
CA PRO A 243 7.38 -23.59 18.02
C PRO A 243 6.18 -23.19 17.12
N SER A 244 6.43 -22.98 15.83
CA SER A 244 5.41 -22.61 14.84
C SER A 244 4.40 -23.73 14.55
N LEU A 245 4.75 -25.00 14.80
CA LEU A 245 3.87 -26.16 14.59
C LEU A 245 2.84 -26.37 15.73
N SER A 246 3.10 -25.78 16.90
CA SER A 246 2.23 -25.88 18.09
C SER A 246 1.20 -24.75 18.19
N ALA A 247 1.40 -23.66 17.43
CA ALA A 247 0.52 -22.50 17.48
C ALA A 247 -0.76 -22.70 16.61
N MET A 248 -1.91 -22.68 17.30
CA MET A 248 -3.28 -22.62 16.78
C MET A 248 -3.83 -23.88 16.09
N VAL A 249 -4.35 -24.78 16.91
CA VAL A 249 -5.72 -25.28 16.70
C VAL A 249 -6.63 -24.47 17.62
N GLN A 250 -7.21 -23.39 17.11
CA GLN A 250 -8.47 -22.89 17.67
C GLN A 250 -9.61 -23.53 16.87
N PRO A 251 -10.45 -24.39 17.48
CA PRO A 251 -11.70 -24.77 16.86
C PRO A 251 -12.62 -23.55 16.94
N GLY A 252 -12.90 -22.90 15.81
CA GLY A 252 -13.96 -21.87 15.72
C GLY A 252 -13.54 -20.43 15.42
N GLY A 253 -12.32 -20.17 14.96
CA GLY A 253 -11.95 -18.88 14.38
C GLY A 253 -12.50 -18.71 12.98
N SER A 254 -13.76 -18.30 12.86
CA SER A 254 -14.39 -17.94 11.58
C SER A 254 -13.45 -17.09 10.73
N ALA A 255 -13.20 -17.53 9.49
CA ALA A 255 -12.56 -16.73 8.44
C ALA A 255 -13.28 -15.38 8.16
N SER A 256 -14.39 -15.10 8.85
CA SER A 256 -15.08 -13.81 8.87
C SER A 256 -14.29 -12.66 9.51
N ALA A 257 -13.21 -12.90 10.26
CA ALA A 257 -12.53 -11.84 11.00
C ALA A 257 -11.41 -11.12 10.22
N PHE A 258 -10.85 -11.73 9.17
CA PHE A 258 -9.68 -11.17 8.47
C PHE A 258 -10.02 -10.27 7.26
N MET A 259 -11.31 -10.03 6.99
CA MET A 259 -11.77 -9.05 6.00
C MET A 259 -13.01 -8.28 6.48
N LYS A 260 -12.98 -7.82 7.73
CA LYS A 260 -13.97 -6.82 8.21
C LYS A 260 -13.44 -5.38 8.14
N GLY A 261 -12.56 -5.13 7.17
CA GLY A 261 -12.04 -3.81 6.87
C GLY A 261 -12.19 -3.48 5.39
N GLN A 262 -13.43 -3.50 4.86
CA GLN A 262 -13.85 -2.73 3.67
C GLN A 262 -15.29 -3.09 3.24
N THR A 263 -16.27 -2.85 4.12
CA THR A 263 -17.65 -2.58 3.67
C THR A 263 -18.32 -1.67 4.69
N ASN A 264 -17.85 -0.42 4.82
CA ASN A 264 -18.66 0.64 5.44
C ASN A 264 -19.15 1.58 4.34
N ARG A 265 -20.29 1.23 3.74
CA ARG A 265 -21.17 2.20 3.07
C ARG A 265 -22.32 2.49 4.01
N ASN A 266 -22.02 3.21 5.09
CA ASN A 266 -22.97 4.07 5.80
C ASN A 266 -22.28 5.44 5.95
N GLY A 267 -22.32 6.25 4.89
CA GLY A 267 -22.42 7.70 5.09
C GLY A 267 -23.81 7.93 5.66
N SER A 268 -23.99 8.67 6.75
CA SER A 268 -23.66 10.09 6.80
C SER A 268 -23.86 10.58 8.23
N ALA A 269 -22.79 10.80 9.00
CA ALA A 269 -22.69 11.76 10.12
C ALA A 269 -21.37 11.57 10.87
N GLU A 270 -21.01 10.34 11.23
CA GLU A 270 -19.84 10.06 12.10
C GLU A 270 -18.49 10.08 11.38
N GLY A 271 -18.45 9.77 10.08
CA GLY A 271 -17.21 9.87 9.29
C GLY A 271 -16.80 11.30 8.96
N VAL A 272 -17.71 12.28 9.11
CA VAL A 272 -17.38 13.70 8.88
C VAL A 272 -16.62 14.25 10.08
N THR A 273 -16.99 13.85 11.31
CA THR A 273 -16.32 14.29 12.53
C THR A 273 -14.93 13.68 12.68
N GLU A 274 -14.73 12.41 12.33
CA GLU A 274 -13.38 11.80 12.35
C GLU A 274 -12.46 12.39 11.27
N LEU A 275 -13.00 12.79 10.12
CA LEU A 275 -12.22 13.50 9.09
C LEU A 275 -11.91 14.94 9.50
N GLU A 276 -12.81 15.64 10.18
CA GLU A 276 -12.57 16.98 10.73
C GLU A 276 -11.47 16.95 11.80
N ASP A 277 -11.48 15.94 12.69
CA ASP A 277 -10.42 15.76 13.70
C ASP A 277 -9.07 15.42 13.06
N LEU A 278 -9.04 14.59 12.00
CA LEU A 278 -7.81 14.24 11.28
C LEU A 278 -7.26 15.42 10.47
N VAL A 279 -8.13 16.25 9.90
CA VAL A 279 -7.75 17.49 9.22
C VAL A 279 -7.20 18.50 10.23
N ALA A 280 -7.79 18.64 11.42
CA ALA A 280 -7.27 19.51 12.47
C ALA A 280 -5.85 19.09 12.94
N VAL A 281 -5.62 17.79 13.11
CA VAL A 281 -4.28 17.25 13.45
C VAL A 281 -3.30 17.49 12.31
N GLN A 282 -3.73 17.35 11.05
CA GLN A 282 -2.88 17.63 9.89
C GLN A 282 -2.57 19.13 9.76
N GLU A 283 -3.51 20.02 10.06
CA GLU A 283 -3.29 21.47 10.07
C GLU A 283 -2.29 21.90 11.15
N GLU A 284 -2.36 21.33 12.36
CA GLU A 284 -1.37 21.57 13.42
C GLU A 284 0.04 21.08 13.03
N GLN A 285 0.14 19.90 12.39
CA GLN A 285 1.42 19.39 11.91
C GLN A 285 2.01 20.26 10.79
N LEU A 286 1.16 20.80 9.91
CA LEU A 286 1.59 21.68 8.82
C LEU A 286 2.09 23.03 9.38
N GLN A 287 1.40 23.60 10.38
CA GLN A 287 1.85 24.80 11.08
C GLN A 287 3.19 24.60 11.80
N MET A 288 3.41 23.46 12.45
CA MET A 288 4.70 23.14 13.07
C MET A 288 5.84 23.00 12.05
N LEU A 289 5.57 22.38 10.90
CA LEU A 289 6.56 22.26 9.82
C LEU A 289 6.88 23.61 9.18
N GLU A 290 5.89 24.48 8.98
CA GLU A 290 6.09 25.85 8.49
C GLU A 290 6.90 26.70 9.46
N ALA A 291 6.64 26.60 10.77
CA ALA A 291 7.42 27.28 11.80
C ALA A 291 8.89 26.82 11.78
N ARG A 292 9.13 25.51 11.72
CA ARG A 292 10.49 24.93 11.63
C ARG A 292 11.21 25.32 10.34
N ALA A 293 10.49 25.39 9.22
CA ALA A 293 11.04 25.87 7.95
C ALA A 293 11.37 27.38 8.00
N GLY A 294 10.58 28.17 8.72
CA GLY A 294 10.85 29.58 8.99
C GLY A 294 12.11 29.78 9.81
N GLU A 295 12.30 29.01 10.89
CA GLU A 295 13.50 29.04 11.72
C GLU A 295 14.75 28.64 10.94
N LEU A 296 14.68 27.59 10.11
CA LEU A 296 15.77 27.18 9.23
C LEU A 296 16.12 28.26 8.20
N ARG A 297 15.12 28.92 7.60
CA ARG A 297 15.35 30.05 6.68
C ARG A 297 16.01 31.24 7.39
N ALA A 298 15.62 31.52 8.64
CA ALA A 298 16.24 32.58 9.43
C ALA A 298 17.70 32.26 9.79
N GLN A 299 17.99 30.99 10.14
CA GLN A 299 19.36 30.54 10.40
C GLN A 299 20.26 30.66 9.15
N VAL A 300 19.74 30.29 7.97
CA VAL A 300 20.47 30.43 6.69
C VAL A 300 20.67 31.89 6.29
N ALA A 301 19.75 32.79 6.63
CA ALA A 301 19.90 34.22 6.37
C ALA A 301 20.83 34.95 7.36
N SER A 302 21.10 34.34 8.52
CA SER A 302 22.01 34.87 9.55
C SER A 302 23.47 34.36 9.46
N ALA A 303 23.73 33.42 8.55
CA ALA A 303 25.04 32.86 8.24
C ALA A 303 25.62 33.49 6.95
#